data_AF-A0A699VW61-F1
#
_entry.id   AF-A0A699VW61-F1
#
_cell.length_a   1.000
_cell.length_b   1.000
_cell.length_c   1.000
_cell.angle_alpha   90.00
_cell.angle_beta   90.00
_cell.angle_gamma   90.00
#
_symmetry.space_group_name_H-M   'P 1'
#
loop_
_entity.id
_entity.type
_entity.pdbx_description
1 polymer ?
#
loop_
_entity_poly.entity_id
_entity_poly.type
_entity_poly.pdbx_seq_one_letter_code
_entity_poly.pdbx_strand_id
1 'polypeptide(L)' 'MMKYYNARVRGVTFKPDDFVYRGNDASHAVAGGKLGPKWEGPYEVTEALGNGA' A
#
# COMPACT_ATOMS: atom_id res chain seq x y z
N MET A 1 -24.55 -2.86 -6.74
CA MET A 1 -23.60 -3.99 -6.67
C MET A 1 -22.32 -3.70 -5.86
N MET A 2 -21.80 -2.46 -5.82
CA MET A 2 -20.50 -2.14 -5.16
C MET A 2 -20.43 -2.37 -3.64
N LYS A 3 -21.55 -2.24 -2.92
CA LYS A 3 -21.56 -2.30 -1.44
C LYS A 3 -21.15 -3.66 -0.87
N TYR A 4 -21.37 -4.77 -1.60
CA TYR A 4 -21.08 -6.12 -1.08
C TYR A 4 -19.59 -6.47 -1.11
N TYR A 5 -18.87 -6.02 -2.14
CA TYR A 5 -17.45 -6.37 -2.33
C TYR A 5 -16.52 -5.50 -1.50
N ASN A 6 -16.86 -4.22 -1.31
CA ASN A 6 -16.00 -3.28 -0.55
C ASN A 6 -16.42 -3.16 0.92
N ALA A 7 -17.35 -3.99 1.41
CA ALA A 7 -17.86 -3.92 2.78
C ALA A 7 -16.75 -4.05 3.86
N ARG A 8 -15.61 -4.65 3.50
CA ARG A 8 -14.47 -4.86 4.40
C ARG A 8 -13.31 -3.89 4.14
N VAL A 9 -13.41 -3.05 3.11
CA VAL A 9 -12.40 -2.02 2.83
C VAL A 9 -12.47 -1.01 3.95
N ARG A 10 -11.37 -0.89 4.71
CA ARG A 10 -11.19 0.21 5.64
C ARG A 10 -10.55 1.34 4.86
N GLY A 11 -11.28 2.44 4.70
CA GLY A 11 -10.69 3.67 4.17
C GLY A 11 -9.57 4.12 5.10
N VAL A 12 -8.34 4.06 4.60
CA VAL A 12 -7.17 4.66 5.25
C VAL A 12 -6.81 5.89 4.44
N THR A 13 -6.73 7.03 5.12
CA THR A 13 -6.25 8.29 4.54
C THR A 13 -4.79 8.44 4.91
N PHE A 14 -3.90 8.49 3.91
CA PHE A 14 -2.50 8.81 4.13
C PHE A 14 -2.31 10.30 4.40
N LYS A 15 -1.34 10.62 5.25
CA LYS A 15 -0.88 11.99 5.49
C LYS A 15 0.57 12.11 5.07
N PRO A 16 1.02 13.30 4.62
CA PRO A 16 2.44 13.58 4.53
C PRO A 16 3.14 13.27 5.86
N ASP A 17 4.38 12.78 5.81
CA ASP A 17 5.19 12.30 6.96
C ASP A 17 4.80 10.90 7.50
N ASP A 18 3.70 10.30 7.04
CA ASP A 18 3.40 8.89 7.37
C ASP A 18 4.44 7.95 6.75
N PHE A 19 4.83 6.90 7.49
CA PHE A 19 5.67 5.83 6.97
C PHE A 19 4.86 4.61 6.57
N VAL A 20 5.01 4.17 5.32
CA VAL A 20 4.29 3.04 4.73
C VAL A 20 5.22 2.03 4.09
N TYR A 21 4.78 0.78 4.03
CA TYR A 21 5.47 -0.25 3.27
C TYR A 21 4.77 -0.45 1.92
N ARG A 22 5.56 -0.58 0.85
CA ARG A 22 5.06 -0.80 -0.51
C ARG A 22 5.08 -2.29 -0.83
N GLY A 23 3.97 -2.82 -1.36
CA GLY A 23 3.91 -4.22 -1.77
C GLY A 23 4.77 -4.48 -3.00
N ASN A 24 5.47 -5.61 -3.02
CA ASN A 24 6.45 -5.88 -4.07
C ASN A 24 5.85 -5.97 -5.48
N ASP A 25 4.57 -6.34 -5.59
CA ASP A 25 3.84 -6.40 -6.87
C ASP A 25 3.72 -5.02 -7.53
N ALA A 26 3.55 -3.98 -6.71
CA ALA A 26 3.48 -2.59 -7.15
C ALA A 26 4.87 -1.94 -7.28
N SER A 27 5.92 -2.57 -6.77
CA SER A 27 7.23 -1.93 -6.61
C SER A 27 8.22 -2.20 -7.76
N HIS A 28 7.94 -3.21 -8.60
CA HIS A 28 8.90 -3.76 -9.57
C HIS A 28 10.26 -4.14 -8.94
N ALA A 29 10.35 -4.24 -7.61
CA ALA A 29 11.57 -4.60 -6.92
C ALA A 29 11.93 -6.04 -7.24
N VAL A 30 13.24 -6.32 -7.35
CA VAL A 30 13.73 -7.69 -7.52
C VAL A 30 13.21 -8.52 -6.36
N ALA A 31 12.42 -9.56 -6.67
CA ALA A 31 11.92 -10.47 -5.66
C ALA A 31 13.12 -11.11 -4.94
N GLY A 32 13.20 -10.97 -3.61
CA GLY A 32 14.27 -11.53 -2.78
C GLY A 32 14.26 -13.07 -2.67
N GLY A 33 13.73 -13.77 -3.68
CA GLY A 33 13.47 -15.19 -3.66
C GLY A 33 12.18 -15.58 -2.92
N LYS A 34 11.91 -16.88 -2.84
CA LYS A 34 10.68 -17.46 -2.27
C LYS A 34 10.42 -17.07 -0.80
N LEU A 35 11.48 -16.76 -0.05
CA LEU A 35 11.43 -16.40 1.37
C LEU A 35 11.76 -14.92 1.62
N GLY A 36 11.84 -14.11 0.56
CA GLY A 36 12.09 -12.67 0.68
C GLY A 36 10.88 -11.95 1.29
N PRO A 37 11.11 -10.79 1.94
CA PRO A 37 10.03 -9.96 2.44
C PRO A 37 9.10 -9.55 1.30
N LYS A 38 7.78 -9.59 1.54
CA LYS A 38 6.74 -9.22 0.57
C LYS A 38 6.53 -7.71 0.43
N TRP A 39 7.19 -6.94 1.29
CA TRP A 39 7.03 -5.51 1.40
C TRP A 39 8.40 -4.83 1.41
N GLU A 40 8.47 -3.69 0.72
CA GLU A 40 9.62 -2.81 0.60
C GLU A 40 9.40 -1.54 1.44
N GLY A 41 10.46 -0.96 1.99
CA GLY A 41 10.41 0.30 2.74
C GLY A 41 10.89 0.17 4.18
N PRO A 42 10.62 1.16 5.05
CA PRO A 42 9.51 2.12 4.98
C PRO A 42 9.76 3.32 4.04
N TYR A 43 8.68 3.81 3.45
CA TYR A 43 8.63 5.01 2.62
C TYR A 43 7.86 6.11 3.33
N GLU A 44 8.38 7.32 3.27
CA GLU A 44 7.65 8.52 3.69
C GLU A 44 6.64 8.92 2.61
N VAL A 45 5.41 9.21 3.02
CA VAL A 45 4.41 9.82 2.15
C VAL A 45 4.74 11.31 2.00
N THR A 46 4.95 11.79 0.77
CA THR A 46 5.17 13.23 0.50
C THR A 46 3.88 13.95 0.11
N GLU A 47 2.95 13.26 -0.56
CA GLU A 47 1.65 13.78 -0.96
C GLU A 47 0.57 12.69 -0.91
N ALA A 48 -0.67 13.08 -0.62
CA ALA A 48 -1.84 12.19 -0.63
C ALA A 48 -2.89 12.72 -1.62
N LEU A 49 -3.10 12.02 -2.73
CA LEU A 49 -3.99 12.43 -3.83
C LEU A 49 -5.47 12.03 -3.64
N GLY A 50 -5.80 11.41 -2.51
CA GLY A 50 -7.14 10.94 -2.19
C GLY A 50 -7.15 9.51 -1.64
N ASN A 51 -8.33 9.07 -1.23
CA ASN A 51 -8.50 7.72 -0.68
C ASN A 51 -8.73 6.71 -1.81
N GLY A 52 -8.14 5.52 -1.65
CA GLY A 52 -8.46 4.35 -2.48
C GLY A 52 -9.92 3.91 -2.34
N ALA A 53 -10.39 3.11 -3.29
CA ALA A 53 -11.78 2.67 -3.44
C ALA A 53 -12.17 1.44 -2.59
#